data_AF-A0A3M1G2Z0-F1
#
_entry.id   AF-A0A3M1G2Z0-F1
#
_cell.length_a   1.000
_cell.length_b   1.000
_cell.length_c   1.000
_cell.angle_alpha   90.00
_cell.angle_beta   90.00
_cell.angle_gamma   90.00
#
_symmetry.space_group_name_H-M   'P 1'
#
loop_
_entity.id
_entity.type
_entity.pdbx_description
1 polymer ?
#
loop_
_entity_poly.entity_id
_entity_poly.type
_entity_poly.pdbx_seq_one_letter_code
_entity_poly.pdbx_strand_id
1 'polypeptide(L)'
;VIFLATTGEESGLLGSAHYAEHPAVPLADTVAAINMDAMNVIGRTRDVVVIGHGKSELEDILARKAAAQGRVTVPEPAPEQGFFYRSDHFNFAKLGVPALYAEGGVDHVEKGAEWGKRQARAYVENHYHKPSDEYRADWDLSGLAEDVSLLYEVGAELANSQAWPNWYEDAEFRAARESMRAPD
;
A
#
# COMPACT_ATOMS: atom_id res chain seq x y z
N VAL A 1 -4.83 15.11 -7.64
CA VAL A 1 -5.05 13.76 -7.08
C VAL A 1 -5.97 13.01 -8.02
N ILE A 2 -5.60 11.79 -8.40
CA ILE A 2 -6.43 10.89 -9.22
C ILE A 2 -6.82 9.71 -8.32
N PHE A 3 -8.11 9.42 -8.23
CA PHE A 3 -8.60 8.17 -7.66
C PHE A 3 -8.79 7.18 -8.80
N LEU A 4 -8.17 6.01 -8.69
CA LEU A 4 -8.19 4.96 -9.71
C LEU A 4 -8.76 3.68 -9.11
N ALA A 5 -9.91 3.25 -9.61
CA ALA A 5 -10.46 1.92 -9.34
C ALA A 5 -10.09 1.01 -10.51
N THR A 6 -9.15 0.11 -10.28
CA THR A 6 -8.63 -0.81 -11.29
C THR A 6 -9.61 -1.95 -11.57
N THR A 7 -9.42 -2.63 -12.69
CA THR A 7 -10.19 -3.82 -13.08
C THR A 7 -9.23 -4.91 -13.53
N GLY A 8 -9.60 -6.18 -13.40
CA GLY A 8 -8.74 -7.29 -13.82
C GLY A 8 -7.43 -7.42 -13.02
N GLU A 9 -7.39 -6.94 -11.77
CA GLU A 9 -6.28 -7.10 -10.82
C GLU A 9 -5.98 -8.60 -10.63
N GLU A 10 -6.98 -9.36 -10.20
CA GLU A 10 -6.90 -10.82 -10.00
C GLU A 10 -6.64 -11.62 -11.28
N SER A 11 -6.72 -10.98 -12.46
CA SER A 11 -6.42 -11.57 -13.76
C SER A 11 -5.01 -11.25 -14.27
N GLY A 12 -4.14 -10.73 -13.40
CA GLY A 12 -2.77 -10.36 -13.73
C GLY A 12 -2.56 -8.85 -13.86
N LEU A 13 -3.19 -8.06 -13.00
CA LEU A 13 -3.01 -6.60 -12.89
C LEU A 13 -3.36 -5.84 -14.18
N LEU A 14 -4.34 -6.35 -14.94
CA LEU A 14 -4.57 -5.91 -16.33
C LEU A 14 -4.99 -4.44 -16.43
N GLY A 15 -5.84 -3.98 -15.52
CA GLY A 15 -6.32 -2.59 -15.52
C GLY A 15 -5.25 -1.59 -15.11
N SER A 16 -4.45 -1.89 -14.07
CA SER A 16 -3.34 -1.02 -13.69
C SER A 16 -2.22 -1.03 -14.73
N ALA A 17 -1.93 -2.17 -15.35
CA ALA A 17 -0.99 -2.25 -16.47
C ALA A 17 -1.43 -1.36 -17.62
N HIS A 18 -2.70 -1.47 -18.04
CA HIS A 18 -3.24 -0.65 -19.12
C HIS A 18 -3.15 0.85 -18.80
N TYR A 19 -3.53 1.25 -17.58
CA TYR A 19 -3.44 2.66 -17.17
C TYR A 19 -1.99 3.16 -17.13
N ALA A 20 -1.07 2.39 -16.55
CA ALA A 20 0.33 2.81 -16.43
C ALA A 20 1.01 2.98 -17.80
N GLU A 21 0.63 2.17 -18.79
CA GLU A 21 1.11 2.28 -20.18
C GLU A 21 0.39 3.38 -20.99
N HIS A 22 -0.82 3.78 -20.59
CA HIS A 22 -1.63 4.80 -21.27
C HIS A 22 -2.20 5.83 -20.29
N PRO A 23 -1.34 6.54 -19.51
CA PRO A 23 -1.81 7.27 -18.37
C PRO A 23 -2.47 8.59 -18.78
N ALA A 24 -3.52 9.00 -18.05
CA ALA A 24 -4.17 10.29 -18.26
C ALA A 24 -3.26 11.48 -17.94
N VAL A 25 -2.21 11.26 -17.14
CA VAL A 25 -1.15 12.21 -16.79
C VAL A 25 0.19 11.50 -17.03
N PRO A 26 1.17 12.11 -17.71
CA PRO A 26 2.47 11.49 -17.92
C PRO A 26 3.06 10.94 -16.61
N LEU A 27 3.63 9.72 -16.65
CA LEU A 27 4.21 9.13 -15.45
C LEU A 27 5.40 9.93 -14.90
N ALA A 28 6.10 10.67 -15.76
CA ALA A 28 7.14 11.62 -15.37
C ALA A 28 6.62 12.74 -14.45
N ASP A 29 5.35 13.11 -14.61
CA ASP A 29 4.63 14.12 -13.81
C ASP A 29 3.82 13.49 -12.65
N THR A 30 3.85 12.17 -12.51
CA THR A 30 3.20 11.45 -11.42
C THR A 30 4.14 11.33 -10.22
N VAL A 31 3.76 11.96 -9.10
CA VAL A 31 4.60 12.03 -7.88
C VAL A 31 4.73 10.67 -7.21
N ALA A 32 3.61 9.98 -6.99
CA ALA A 32 3.55 8.70 -6.29
C ALA A 32 2.30 7.90 -6.69
N ALA A 33 2.36 6.58 -6.51
CA ALA A 33 1.21 5.68 -6.52
C ALA A 33 0.96 5.17 -5.08
N ILE A 34 -0.22 5.43 -4.52
CA ILE A 34 -0.61 4.94 -3.18
C ILE A 34 -1.69 3.86 -3.40
N ASN A 35 -1.40 2.65 -2.95
CA ASN A 35 -2.23 1.46 -3.22
C ASN A 35 -2.98 1.02 -1.98
N MET A 36 -4.22 0.59 -2.22
CA MET A 36 -5.15 0.13 -1.20
C MET A 36 -5.73 -1.20 -1.67
N ASP A 37 -5.41 -2.26 -0.94
CA ASP A 37 -5.81 -3.62 -1.26
C ASP A 37 -5.93 -4.41 0.06
N ALA A 38 -6.87 -5.35 0.11
CA ALA A 38 -7.12 -6.24 1.26
C ALA A 38 -7.08 -5.56 2.66
N MET A 39 -7.81 -4.45 2.83
CA MET A 39 -7.77 -3.64 4.05
C MET A 39 -8.24 -4.37 5.32
N ASN A 40 -7.69 -3.98 6.48
CA ASN A 40 -7.97 -4.56 7.80
C ASN A 40 -9.44 -4.40 8.25
N VAL A 41 -10.07 -5.50 8.67
CA VAL A 41 -11.46 -5.54 9.19
C VAL A 41 -11.58 -6.08 10.63
N ILE A 42 -10.45 -6.22 11.33
CA ILE A 42 -10.39 -6.83 12.68
C ILE A 42 -10.36 -5.81 13.82
N GLY A 43 -10.51 -4.53 13.51
CA GLY A 43 -10.39 -3.41 14.46
C GLY A 43 -8.99 -2.78 14.46
N ARG A 44 -8.78 -1.84 15.39
CA ARG A 44 -7.56 -1.01 15.45
C ARG A 44 -6.30 -1.81 15.77
N THR A 45 -5.20 -1.51 15.08
CA THR A 45 -3.89 -2.16 15.27
C THR A 45 -2.80 -1.11 15.56
N ARG A 46 -1.80 -1.51 16.35
CA ARG A 46 -0.65 -0.67 16.70
C ARG A 46 0.37 -0.59 15.57
N ASP A 47 0.44 -1.64 14.77
CA ASP A 47 1.33 -1.78 13.64
C ASP A 47 0.63 -1.48 12.31
N VAL A 48 1.40 -0.90 11.39
CA VAL A 48 1.09 -0.66 9.98
C VAL A 48 2.14 -1.40 9.18
N VAL A 49 1.72 -2.36 8.36
CA VAL A 49 2.64 -3.17 7.56
C VAL A 49 2.96 -2.42 6.28
N VAL A 50 4.24 -2.30 5.94
CA VAL A 50 4.70 -1.78 4.64
C VAL A 50 5.12 -2.96 3.77
N ILE A 51 4.37 -3.16 2.68
CA ILE A 51 4.67 -4.18 1.66
C ILE A 51 5.82 -3.64 0.81
N GLY A 52 6.91 -4.41 0.67
CA GLY A 52 8.15 -3.93 0.06
C GLY A 52 8.87 -2.84 0.87
N HIS A 53 8.80 -2.90 2.20
CA HIS A 53 9.54 -2.02 3.10
C HIS A 53 11.02 -1.89 2.70
N GLY A 54 11.56 -0.67 2.77
CA GLY A 54 12.93 -0.34 2.41
C GLY A 54 13.12 -0.05 0.92
N LYS A 55 12.04 0.15 0.15
CA LYS A 55 12.12 0.49 -1.28
C LYS A 55 11.94 1.98 -1.58
N SER A 56 11.01 2.67 -0.92
CA SER A 56 10.63 4.05 -1.28
C SER A 56 10.59 4.99 -0.08
N GLU A 57 11.07 6.22 -0.29
CA GLU A 57 10.99 7.35 0.65
C GLU A 57 9.54 7.70 1.07
N LEU A 58 8.53 7.18 0.38
CA LEU A 58 7.12 7.30 0.80
C LEU A 58 6.87 6.67 2.17
N GLU A 59 7.63 5.64 2.54
CA GLU A 59 7.49 4.99 3.86
C GLU A 59 7.95 5.88 5.01
N ASP A 60 8.86 6.82 4.77
CA ASP A 60 9.26 7.82 5.78
C ASP A 60 8.14 8.81 6.09
N ILE A 61 7.35 9.17 5.06
CA ILE A 61 6.15 9.99 5.24
C ILE A 61 5.12 9.20 6.02
N LEU A 62 4.86 7.95 5.61
CA LEU A 62 3.93 7.05 6.29
C LEU A 62 4.32 6.88 7.76
N ALA A 63 5.58 6.60 8.07
CA ALA A 63 6.08 6.38 9.43
C ALA A 63 5.84 7.60 10.33
N ARG A 64 6.08 8.82 9.83
CA ARG A 64 5.79 10.05 10.58
C ARG A 64 4.31 10.22 10.87
N LYS A 65 3.44 9.95 9.88
CA LYS A 65 1.97 10.05 10.06
C LYS A 65 1.44 8.96 10.98
N ALA A 66 1.94 7.73 10.84
CA ALA A 66 1.61 6.61 11.73
C ALA A 66 1.99 6.93 13.17
N ALA A 67 3.19 7.49 13.41
CA ALA A 67 3.61 7.91 14.74
C ALA A 67 2.70 8.98 15.35
N ALA A 68 2.18 9.92 14.53
CA ALA A 68 1.19 10.91 14.99
C ALA A 68 -0.15 10.29 15.39
N GLN A 69 -0.51 9.13 14.82
CA GLN A 69 -1.65 8.31 15.24
C GLN A 69 -1.32 7.38 16.42
N GLY A 70 -0.09 7.39 16.94
CA GLY A 70 0.37 6.47 17.98
C GLY A 70 0.60 5.04 17.49
N ARG A 71 0.86 4.87 16.19
CA ARG A 71 1.11 3.60 15.50
C ARG A 71 2.57 3.53 15.03
N VAL A 72 3.04 2.33 14.70
CA VAL A 72 4.40 2.07 14.21
C VAL A 72 4.36 1.33 12.88
N THR A 73 5.19 1.74 11.93
CA THR A 73 5.37 1.00 10.68
C THR A 73 6.29 -0.19 10.91
N VAL A 74 5.96 -1.33 10.31
CA VAL A 74 6.76 -2.56 10.38
C VAL A 74 6.92 -3.15 8.98
N PRO A 75 8.02 -3.87 8.70
CA PRO A 75 8.16 -4.60 7.44
C PRO A 75 7.13 -5.73 7.35
N GLU A 76 6.77 -6.11 6.13
CA GLU A 76 6.00 -7.32 5.88
C GLU A 76 6.68 -8.57 6.47
N PRO A 77 5.91 -9.54 7.01
CA PRO A 77 6.48 -10.67 7.74
C PRO A 77 7.11 -11.74 6.83
N ALA A 78 6.79 -11.74 5.53
CA ALA A 78 7.18 -12.78 4.58
C ALA A 78 7.53 -12.19 3.19
N PRO A 79 8.55 -11.32 3.09
CA PRO A 79 8.92 -10.67 1.83
C PRO A 79 9.33 -11.67 0.74
N GLU A 80 9.80 -12.87 1.10
CA GLU A 80 10.13 -13.95 0.17
C GLU A 80 8.93 -14.48 -0.62
N GLN A 81 7.70 -14.19 -0.19
CA GLN A 81 6.47 -14.52 -0.91
C GLN A 81 6.15 -13.51 -2.04
N GLY A 82 6.92 -12.42 -2.12
CA GLY A 82 6.87 -11.47 -3.23
C GLY A 82 5.58 -10.65 -3.32
N PHE A 83 4.90 -10.37 -2.19
CA PHE A 83 3.63 -9.63 -2.18
C PHE A 83 3.71 -8.25 -2.84
N PHE A 84 4.84 -7.56 -2.73
CA PHE A 84 5.09 -6.31 -3.45
C PHE A 84 4.86 -6.40 -4.97
N TYR A 85 5.10 -7.56 -5.58
CA TYR A 85 4.98 -7.74 -7.03
C TYR A 85 3.60 -8.24 -7.47
N ARG A 86 2.61 -8.26 -6.56
CA ARG A 86 1.33 -8.96 -6.75
C ARG A 86 0.08 -8.09 -6.62
N SER A 87 0.22 -6.76 -6.56
CA SER A 87 -0.91 -5.82 -6.53
C SER A 87 -0.65 -4.63 -7.47
N ASP A 88 -1.67 -3.81 -7.71
CA ASP A 88 -1.72 -2.86 -8.82
C ASP A 88 -0.61 -1.79 -8.84
N HIS A 89 -0.12 -1.38 -7.67
CA HIS A 89 1.03 -0.48 -7.57
C HIS A 89 2.27 -0.95 -8.34
N PHE A 90 2.44 -2.26 -8.49
CA PHE A 90 3.61 -2.83 -9.14
C PHE A 90 3.75 -2.34 -10.59
N ASN A 91 2.65 -2.14 -11.33
CA ASN A 91 2.71 -1.63 -12.70
C ASN A 91 3.22 -0.19 -12.78
N PHE A 92 2.94 0.63 -11.76
CA PHE A 92 3.50 1.97 -11.63
C PHE A 92 4.98 1.91 -11.25
N ALA A 93 5.33 1.05 -10.29
CA ALA A 93 6.70 0.87 -9.83
C ALA A 93 7.63 0.36 -10.94
N LYS A 94 7.17 -0.62 -11.72
CA LYS A 94 7.88 -1.16 -12.89
C LYS A 94 8.24 -0.07 -13.91
N LEU A 95 7.40 0.95 -14.04
CA LEU A 95 7.64 2.11 -14.91
C LEU A 95 8.29 3.28 -14.18
N GLY A 96 8.74 3.08 -12.94
CA GLY A 96 9.55 4.02 -12.17
C GLY A 96 8.79 4.94 -11.24
N VAL A 97 7.45 4.98 -11.23
CA VAL A 97 6.71 5.85 -10.31
C VAL A 97 6.84 5.31 -8.87
N PRO A 98 7.36 6.08 -7.90
CA PRO A 98 7.44 5.67 -6.49
C PRO A 98 6.09 5.19 -5.97
N ALA A 99 6.07 4.04 -5.29
CA ALA A 99 4.85 3.44 -4.83
C ALA A 99 4.85 3.17 -3.31
N LEU A 100 3.69 3.34 -2.71
CA LEU A 100 3.40 3.00 -1.32
C LEU A 100 2.27 1.98 -1.29
N TYR A 101 2.54 0.82 -0.70
CA TYR A 101 1.54 -0.18 -0.39
C TYR A 101 1.66 -0.54 1.08
N ALA A 102 0.62 -0.19 1.85
CA ALA A 102 0.60 -0.38 3.29
C ALA A 102 -0.78 -0.87 3.75
N GLU A 103 -0.76 -1.72 4.77
CA GLU A 103 -1.93 -2.39 5.32
C GLU A 103 -1.95 -2.27 6.86
N GLY A 104 -3.12 -2.46 7.46
CA GLY A 104 -3.22 -2.65 8.91
C GLY A 104 -2.50 -3.94 9.32
N GLY A 105 -1.72 -3.87 10.39
CA GLY A 105 -0.99 -5.03 10.91
C GLY A 105 -1.83 -5.99 11.75
N VAL A 106 -1.15 -6.75 12.61
CA VAL A 106 -1.78 -7.82 13.42
C VAL A 106 -1.77 -7.53 14.92
N ASP A 107 -1.07 -6.51 15.38
CA ASP A 107 -1.00 -6.13 16.80
C ASP A 107 -2.24 -5.33 17.23
N HIS A 108 -3.35 -6.05 17.41
CA HIS A 108 -4.62 -5.46 17.83
C HIS A 108 -4.50 -4.71 19.16
N VAL A 109 -4.98 -3.46 19.21
CA VAL A 109 -4.80 -2.53 20.34
C VAL A 109 -5.22 -3.13 21.70
N GLU A 110 -6.34 -3.87 21.72
CA GLU A 110 -6.90 -4.45 22.95
C GLU A 110 -6.58 -5.94 23.16
N LYS A 111 -6.36 -6.70 22.09
CA LYS A 111 -6.34 -8.18 22.09
C LYS A 111 -4.94 -8.74 21.81
N GLY A 112 -4.01 -7.87 21.38
CA GLY A 112 -2.61 -8.16 21.11
C GLY A 112 -2.36 -8.92 19.81
N ALA A 113 -1.10 -8.93 19.39
CA ALA A 113 -0.59 -9.57 18.17
C ALA A 113 -1.01 -11.03 17.98
N GLU A 114 -1.00 -11.86 19.03
CA GLU A 114 -1.36 -13.26 18.89
C GLU A 114 -2.84 -13.46 18.52
N TRP A 115 -3.73 -12.58 18.97
CA TRP A 115 -5.12 -12.63 18.53
C TRP A 115 -5.25 -12.20 17.06
N GLY A 116 -4.63 -11.08 16.66
CA GLY A 116 -4.71 -10.61 15.28
C GLY A 116 -4.08 -11.59 14.27
N LYS A 117 -2.96 -12.23 14.61
CA LYS A 117 -2.37 -13.32 13.80
C LYS A 117 -3.33 -14.50 13.62
N ARG A 118 -4.10 -14.87 14.65
CA ARG A 118 -5.13 -15.92 14.52
C ARG A 118 -6.26 -15.48 13.61
N GLN A 119 -6.70 -14.22 13.70
CA GLN A 119 -7.73 -13.68 12.81
C GLN A 119 -7.27 -13.66 11.35
N ALA A 120 -6.07 -13.15 11.08
CA ALA A 120 -5.48 -13.12 9.74
C ALA A 120 -5.35 -14.54 9.15
N ARG A 121 -4.85 -15.49 9.94
CA ARG A 121 -4.77 -16.90 9.54
C ARG A 121 -6.15 -17.49 9.24
N ALA A 122 -7.12 -17.28 10.13
CA ALA A 122 -8.48 -17.78 9.95
C ALA A 122 -9.14 -17.20 8.70
N TYR A 123 -8.88 -15.93 8.39
CA TYR A 123 -9.36 -15.29 7.16
C TYR A 123 -8.75 -15.94 5.91
N VAL A 124 -7.42 -16.06 5.85
CA VAL A 124 -6.73 -16.70 4.72
C VAL A 124 -7.18 -18.16 4.53
N GLU A 125 -7.32 -18.91 5.63
CA GLU A 125 -7.71 -20.31 5.59
C GLU A 125 -9.17 -20.53 5.19
N ASN A 126 -10.09 -19.61 5.51
CA ASN A 126 -11.53 -19.88 5.41
C ASN A 126 -12.30 -18.93 4.47
N HIS A 127 -11.74 -17.76 4.13
CA HIS A 127 -12.46 -16.69 3.43
C HIS A 127 -11.72 -16.16 2.20
N TYR A 128 -10.42 -15.86 2.28
CA TYR A 128 -9.67 -15.28 1.17
C TYR A 128 -9.84 -16.06 -0.14
N HIS A 129 -10.24 -15.36 -1.22
CA HIS A 129 -10.49 -15.93 -2.55
C HIS A 129 -11.54 -17.06 -2.57
N LYS A 130 -12.51 -17.03 -1.65
CA LYS A 130 -13.61 -18.01 -1.56
C LYS A 130 -14.96 -17.31 -1.63
N PRO A 131 -16.04 -18.04 -1.94
CA PRO A 131 -17.40 -17.46 -1.92
C PRO A 131 -17.82 -16.87 -0.57
N SER A 132 -17.13 -17.23 0.52
CA SER A 132 -17.35 -16.68 1.86
C SER A 132 -16.60 -15.37 2.12
N ASP A 133 -15.90 -14.82 1.13
CA ASP A 133 -15.28 -13.49 1.17
C ASP A 133 -16.34 -12.41 0.93
N GLU A 134 -17.22 -12.25 1.91
CA GLU A 134 -18.34 -11.32 1.86
C GLU A 134 -18.28 -10.39 3.08
N TYR A 135 -18.90 -9.21 2.95
CA TYR A 135 -19.10 -8.33 4.09
C TYR A 135 -19.83 -9.08 5.22
N ARG A 136 -19.32 -8.90 6.44
CA ARG A 136 -19.97 -9.42 7.63
C ARG A 136 -20.28 -8.30 8.61
N ALA A 137 -21.47 -8.35 9.18
CA ALA A 137 -21.95 -7.36 10.14
C ALA A 137 -21.14 -7.33 11.46
N ASP A 138 -20.33 -8.37 11.70
CA ASP A 138 -19.44 -8.47 12.87
C ASP A 138 -18.04 -7.91 12.63
N TRP A 139 -17.76 -7.34 11.45
CA TRP A 139 -16.51 -6.64 11.17
C TRP A 139 -16.37 -5.38 12.02
N ASP A 140 -15.16 -5.16 12.53
CA ASP A 140 -14.78 -3.92 13.17
C ASP A 140 -13.94 -3.09 12.20
N LEU A 141 -14.59 -2.12 11.55
CA LEU A 141 -13.99 -1.25 10.54
C LEU A 141 -13.22 -0.06 11.12
N SER A 142 -13.09 0.04 12.44
CA SER A 142 -12.36 1.13 13.07
C SER A 142 -10.88 1.16 12.65
N GLY A 143 -10.25 -0.01 12.48
CA GLY A 143 -8.89 -0.13 11.95
C GLY A 143 -8.80 0.31 10.49
N LEU A 144 -9.72 -0.14 9.64
CA LEU A 144 -9.83 0.31 8.24
C LEU A 144 -9.89 1.84 8.15
N ALA A 145 -10.72 2.47 8.97
CA ALA A 145 -10.86 3.92 8.99
C ALA A 145 -9.54 4.62 9.36
N GLU A 146 -8.78 4.10 10.32
CA GLU A 146 -7.44 4.63 10.65
C GLU A 146 -6.44 4.44 9.51
N ASP A 147 -6.46 3.28 8.85
CA ASP A 147 -5.58 2.98 7.71
C ASP A 147 -5.87 3.93 6.52
N VAL A 148 -7.14 4.12 6.18
CA VAL A 148 -7.54 5.06 5.11
C VAL A 148 -7.20 6.50 5.49
N SER A 149 -7.41 6.90 6.74
CA SER A 149 -7.00 8.23 7.23
C SER A 149 -5.49 8.43 7.13
N LEU A 150 -4.71 7.40 7.44
CA LEU A 150 -3.25 7.42 7.35
C LEU A 150 -2.77 7.60 5.91
N LEU A 151 -3.32 6.82 4.96
CA LEU A 151 -3.00 6.95 3.54
C LEU A 151 -3.46 8.30 2.97
N TYR A 152 -4.61 8.80 3.42
CA TYR A 152 -5.07 10.15 3.10
C TYR A 152 -4.08 11.21 3.56
N GLU A 153 -3.53 11.12 4.78
CA GLU A 153 -2.56 12.09 5.29
C GLU A 153 -1.25 12.09 4.49
N VAL A 154 -0.79 10.93 4.03
CA VAL A 154 0.36 10.85 3.10
C VAL A 154 0.03 11.55 1.78
N GLY A 155 -1.10 11.21 1.16
CA GLY A 155 -1.54 11.82 -0.10
C GLY A 155 -1.78 13.33 0.02
N ALA A 156 -2.34 13.79 1.14
CA ALA A 156 -2.57 15.20 1.43
C ALA A 156 -1.26 15.98 1.61
N GLU A 157 -0.25 15.40 2.25
CA GLU A 157 1.08 16.03 2.36
C GLU A 157 1.72 16.19 0.98
N LEU A 158 1.68 15.15 0.15
CA LEU A 158 2.23 15.20 -1.21
C LEU A 158 1.50 16.21 -2.09
N ALA A 159 0.16 16.19 -2.07
CA ALA A 159 -0.65 17.09 -2.89
C ALA A 159 -0.53 18.57 -2.50
N ASN A 160 -0.15 18.87 -1.26
CA ASN A 160 -0.04 20.23 -0.73
C ASN A 160 1.41 20.66 -0.43
N SER A 161 2.40 19.96 -0.99
CA SER A 161 3.81 20.31 -0.84
C SER A 161 4.52 20.31 -2.20
N GLN A 162 5.82 20.62 -2.18
CA GLN A 162 6.72 20.44 -3.33
C GLN A 162 7.56 19.16 -3.18
N ALA A 163 7.21 18.27 -2.25
CA ALA A 163 7.94 17.05 -2.03
C ALA A 163 7.81 16.12 -3.24
N TRP A 164 8.94 15.55 -3.66
CA TRP A 164 9.02 14.54 -4.71
C TRP A 164 9.80 13.34 -4.19
N PRO A 165 9.17 12.48 -3.37
CA PRO A 165 9.81 11.26 -2.89
C PRO A 165 10.24 10.40 -4.06
N ASN A 166 11.26 9.60 -3.81
CA ASN A 166 11.85 8.71 -4.79
C ASN A 166 11.96 7.27 -4.26
N TRP A 167 12.50 6.41 -5.11
CA TRP A 167 13.05 5.12 -4.71
C TRP A 167 14.39 5.32 -3.99
N TYR A 168 14.65 4.51 -2.95
CA TYR A 168 15.97 4.43 -2.34
C TYR A 168 17.01 3.92 -3.36
N GLU A 169 18.30 4.14 -3.06
CA GLU A 169 19.40 3.91 -4.00
C GLU A 169 19.49 2.47 -4.54
N ASP A 170 19.16 1.50 -3.70
CA ASP A 170 19.23 0.07 -3.99
C ASP A 170 17.91 -0.51 -4.54
N ALA A 171 16.84 0.28 -4.59
CA ALA A 171 15.58 -0.20 -5.13
C ALA A 171 15.65 -0.37 -6.65
N GLU A 172 15.18 -1.51 -7.13
CA GLU A 172 15.27 -1.94 -8.53
C GLU A 172 14.55 -1.01 -9.53
N PHE A 173 13.64 -0.16 -9.05
CA PHE A 173 12.84 0.77 -9.85
C PHE A 173 13.46 2.15 -10.01
N ARG A 174 14.53 2.45 -9.26
CA ARG A 174 15.17 3.78 -9.27
C ARG A 174 15.69 4.17 -10.65
N ALA A 175 16.38 3.26 -11.32
CA ALA A 175 16.92 3.52 -12.66
C ALA A 175 15.81 3.85 -13.68
N ALA A 176 14.65 3.20 -13.59
CA ALA A 176 13.49 3.51 -14.43
C ALA A 176 12.95 4.92 -14.14
N ARG A 177 12.87 5.31 -12.86
CA ARG A 177 12.44 6.66 -12.46
C ARG A 177 13.37 7.75 -12.97
N GLU A 178 14.68 7.53 -12.84
CA GLU A 178 15.71 8.48 -13.30
C GLU A 178 15.67 8.62 -14.82
N SER A 179 15.60 7.50 -15.56
CA SER A 179 15.48 7.54 -17.02
C SER A 179 14.19 8.23 -17.48
N MET A 180 13.07 8.01 -16.79
CA MET A 180 11.78 8.63 -17.11
C MET A 180 11.76 10.14 -16.89
N ARG A 181 12.62 10.67 -16.00
CA ARG A 181 12.67 12.10 -15.63
C ARG A 181 13.95 12.81 -16.07
N ALA A 182 14.79 12.14 -16.86
CA ALA A 182 15.96 12.78 -17.45
C ALA A 182 15.52 13.94 -18.37
N PRO A 183 16.19 15.09 -18.33
CA PRO A 183 15.93 16.17 -19.28
C PRO A 183 16.33 15.72 -20.70
N ASP A 184 15.56 16.20 -21.70
CA ASP A 184 15.85 16.04 -23.13
C ASP A 184 17.19 16.69 -23.55
#